data_AF-A0A182FW28-F1
#
_entry.id   AF-A0A182FW28-F1
#
_cell.length_a   1.000
_cell.length_b   1.000
_cell.length_c   1.000
_cell.angle_alpha   90.00
_cell.angle_beta   90.00
_cell.angle_gamma   90.00
#
_symmetry.space_group_name_H-M   'P 1'
#
loop_
_entity.id
_entity.type
_entity.pdbx_description
1 polymer ?
#
loop_
_entity_poly.entity_id
_entity_poly.type
_entity_poly.pdbx_seq_one_letter_code
_entity_poly.pdbx_strand_id
1 'polypeptide(L)'
;RYSSYFVTLRYSSNAATNCHFLFRPPRLAGGLVFKLVFSNSGAYAGGALQREWSAASWQYKIRERNMNPAEWFSEISDELWPGQCFSLKVKSVLHEERSKYQDIKIVQSESHGVVLILDGIIQCTERDEFAYQEQISFLPLCCHPNPQKVLIVGGGDGGVAREVVKHPSVTEVHQVEIDERVVELSKQYLPFMACGFDSPKLRLTIGDGFEYMKQHEGVFDVIITDSSDPIGPAESLFRESYFELAKRALRPNGVICSQGGSFWLDPSHVRSTLDYCRKHFPRVTYGLAAVPSYPTGQIGFFIASLNPETKFAEPCRTFDEKEIDQMGLRYYTTDVHRAAFTLPRFAAKALYE
;
A
#
# COMPACT_ATOMS: atom_id res chain seq x y z
N ARG A 1 9.64 2.23 31.75
CA ARG A 1 8.97 2.90 30.60
C ARG A 1 7.98 3.90 31.19
N TYR A 2 8.31 5.19 31.19
CA TYR A 2 7.43 6.24 31.66
C TYR A 2 6.76 6.86 30.44
N SER A 3 5.42 6.81 30.38
CA SER A 3 4.64 7.53 29.38
C SER A 3 4.41 8.94 29.90
N SER A 4 5.03 9.94 29.28
CA SER A 4 4.70 11.35 29.51
C SER A 4 3.42 11.67 28.76
N TYR A 5 2.38 12.13 29.46
CA TYR A 5 1.15 12.61 28.84
C TYR A 5 1.21 14.14 28.72
N PHE A 6 1.02 14.65 27.51
CA PHE A 6 0.84 16.09 27.28
C PHE A 6 -0.65 16.42 27.34
N VAL A 7 -1.04 17.29 28.27
CA VAL A 7 -2.38 17.88 28.31
C VAL A 7 -2.26 19.33 27.89
N THR A 8 -2.79 19.69 26.72
CA THR A 8 -2.89 21.07 26.28
C THR A 8 -4.26 21.63 26.68
N LEU A 9 -4.29 22.48 27.70
CA LEU A 9 -5.49 23.27 28.02
C LEU A 9 -5.44 24.57 27.20
N ARG A 10 -6.39 24.75 26.27
CA ARG A 10 -6.63 26.07 25.66
C ARG A 10 -7.62 26.82 26.54
N TYR A 11 -7.15 27.90 27.15
CA TYR A 11 -7.99 28.87 27.83
C TYR A 11 -8.36 29.97 26.83
N SER A 12 -9.65 30.23 26.59
CA SER A 12 -10.06 31.38 25.78
C SER A 12 -10.14 32.63 26.66
N SER A 13 -9.01 33.28 26.92
CA SER A 13 -8.98 34.70 27.28
C SER A 13 -7.63 35.31 26.93
N ASN A 14 -7.63 36.56 26.47
CA ASN A 14 -6.55 37.33 25.83
C ASN A 14 -5.28 37.62 26.67
N ALA A 15 -4.72 36.65 27.40
CA ALA A 15 -3.39 36.80 27.98
C ALA A 15 -2.69 35.43 28.06
N ALA A 16 -1.57 35.29 27.33
CA ALA A 16 -0.76 34.09 27.36
C ALA A 16 -0.03 33.98 28.71
N THR A 17 -0.30 32.93 29.47
CA THR A 17 0.56 32.50 30.58
C THR A 17 0.80 31.01 30.41
N ASN A 18 2.01 30.62 30.03
CA ASN A 18 2.40 29.21 29.95
C ASN A 18 2.72 28.72 31.37
N CYS A 19 1.90 27.81 31.90
CA CYS A 19 2.22 27.05 33.11
C CYS A 19 2.74 25.66 32.72
N HIS A 20 3.90 25.27 33.26
CA HIS A 20 4.44 23.91 33.13
C HIS A 20 4.16 23.13 34.42
N PHE A 21 3.62 21.93 34.31
CA PHE A 21 3.41 21.01 35.44
C PHE A 21 4.17 19.70 35.21
N LEU A 22 4.89 19.26 36.24
CA LEU A 22 5.62 17.98 36.25
C LEU A 22 4.84 16.98 37.11
N PHE A 23 4.39 15.87 36.53
CA PHE A 23 3.60 14.86 37.25
C PHE A 23 4.38 13.54 37.43
N ARG A 24 4.37 13.02 38.67
CA ARG A 24 4.71 11.62 39.01
C ARG A 24 3.42 10.93 39.48
N PRO A 25 2.95 9.85 38.84
CA PRO A 25 1.79 9.13 39.34
C PRO A 25 2.20 8.12 40.44
N PRO A 26 1.44 8.00 41.55
CA PRO A 26 1.54 6.82 42.41
C PRO A 26 0.76 5.66 41.77
N ARG A 27 1.31 4.45 41.84
CA ARG A 27 0.64 3.20 41.44
C ARG A 27 -0.48 2.88 42.43
N LEU A 28 -1.74 3.11 42.08
CA LEU A 28 -2.86 2.41 42.71
C LEU A 28 -4.00 2.23 41.71
N ALA A 29 -4.51 1.00 41.63
CA ALA A 29 -5.72 0.64 40.91
C ALA A 29 -6.94 1.16 41.68
N GLY A 30 -7.81 1.91 41.02
CA GLY A 30 -8.98 2.54 41.60
C GLY A 30 -9.15 3.95 41.06
N GLY A 31 -10.34 4.26 40.53
CA GLY A 31 -10.63 5.46 39.74
C GLY A 31 -10.07 6.77 40.32
N LEU A 32 -9.47 7.57 39.45
CA LEU A 32 -8.96 8.90 39.80
C LEU A 32 -10.12 9.90 39.92
N VAL A 33 -10.30 10.46 41.11
CA VAL A 33 -11.08 11.69 41.32
C VAL A 33 -10.10 12.85 41.44
N PHE A 34 -10.16 13.80 40.51
CA PHE A 34 -9.31 14.99 40.54
C PHE A 34 -10.04 16.14 41.24
N LYS A 35 -9.38 16.77 42.21
CA LYS A 35 -9.82 18.01 42.83
C LYS A 35 -8.91 19.15 42.36
N LEU A 36 -9.42 20.04 41.53
CA LEU A 36 -8.74 21.28 41.14
C LEU A 36 -8.95 22.32 42.24
N VAL A 37 -7.87 22.77 42.89
CA VAL A 37 -7.89 23.89 43.83
C VAL A 37 -7.11 25.04 43.21
N PHE A 38 -7.80 26.14 42.93
CA PHE A 38 -7.16 27.38 42.51
C PHE A 38 -6.87 28.22 43.76
N SER A 39 -5.61 28.46 44.09
CA SER A 39 -5.22 29.51 45.03
C SER A 39 -4.84 30.76 44.24
N ASN A 40 -5.67 31.79 44.29
CA ASN A 40 -5.31 33.08 43.72
C ASN A 40 -4.53 33.87 44.78
N SER A 41 -3.21 33.95 44.65
CA SER A 41 -2.38 34.86 45.44
C SER A 41 -2.46 36.25 44.82
N GLY A 42 -3.46 37.04 45.21
CA GLY A 42 -3.62 38.42 44.76
C GLY A 42 -4.64 39.16 45.61
N ALA A 43 -4.19 40.13 46.37
CA ALA A 43 -5.01 40.96 47.25
C ALA A 43 -6.00 41.81 46.45
N TYR A 44 -7.30 41.50 46.56
CA TYR A 44 -8.38 42.47 46.41
C TYR A 44 -9.50 42.14 47.41
N ALA A 45 -9.73 43.09 48.31
CA ALA A 45 -10.82 43.08 49.26
C ALA A 45 -12.16 43.28 48.53
N GLY A 46 -13.14 42.43 48.82
CA GLY A 46 -14.53 42.63 48.38
C GLY A 46 -15.20 41.35 47.90
N GLY A 47 -15.94 40.69 48.81
CA GLY A 47 -17.00 39.73 48.48
C GLY A 47 -16.56 38.47 47.74
N ALA A 48 -16.21 37.42 48.47
CA ALA A 48 -16.11 36.08 47.90
C ALA A 48 -17.50 35.63 47.41
N LEU A 49 -17.75 35.76 46.11
CA LEU A 49 -18.81 35.03 45.42
C LEU A 49 -18.42 33.55 45.43
N GLN A 50 -18.81 32.83 46.49
CA GLN A 50 -18.89 31.38 46.47
C GLN A 50 -19.99 30.98 45.49
N ARG A 51 -19.63 30.82 44.21
CA ARG A 51 -20.44 30.02 43.29
C ARG A 51 -20.00 28.58 43.46
N GLU A 52 -20.83 27.80 44.15
CA GLU A 52 -20.81 26.35 44.03
C GLU A 52 -21.24 25.98 42.61
N TRP A 53 -20.28 25.60 41.79
CA TRP A 53 -20.57 24.84 40.58
C TRP A 53 -20.58 23.38 41.01
N SER A 54 -21.76 22.75 41.05
CA SER A 54 -21.81 21.29 41.12
C SER A 54 -20.97 20.78 39.96
N ALA A 55 -19.97 19.97 40.25
CA ALA A 55 -19.22 19.26 39.22
C ALA A 55 -20.22 18.41 38.43
N ALA A 56 -20.77 18.95 37.34
CA ALA A 56 -21.31 18.12 36.29
C ALA A 56 -20.17 17.19 35.94
N SER A 57 -20.33 15.94 36.33
CA SER A 57 -19.31 14.91 36.27
C SER A 57 -18.91 14.72 34.82
N TRP A 58 -17.85 15.40 34.40
CA TRP A 58 -17.17 15.11 33.14
C TRP A 58 -16.39 13.82 33.34
N GLN A 59 -17.12 12.70 33.35
CA GLN A 59 -16.52 11.39 33.19
C GLN A 59 -16.08 11.30 31.73
N TYR A 60 -14.78 11.49 31.49
CA TYR A 60 -14.17 10.96 30.29
C TYR A 60 -14.28 9.44 30.42
N LYS A 61 -15.32 8.84 29.82
CA LYS A 61 -15.33 7.40 29.60
C LYS A 61 -14.21 7.11 28.61
N ILE A 62 -13.02 6.80 29.13
CA ILE A 62 -12.17 5.81 28.47
C ILE A 62 -13.05 4.57 28.43
N ARG A 63 -13.79 4.39 27.33
CA ARG A 63 -14.45 3.12 27.08
C ARG A 63 -13.28 2.14 26.98
N GLU A 64 -13.11 1.30 27.99
CA GLU A 64 -12.45 0.02 27.81
C GLU A 64 -13.23 -0.67 26.68
N ARG A 65 -12.77 -0.49 25.45
CA ARG A 65 -13.25 -1.28 24.33
C ARG A 65 -12.62 -2.64 24.56
N ASN A 66 -13.38 -3.54 25.17
CA ASN A 66 -13.05 -4.96 25.17
C ASN A 66 -13.04 -5.40 23.71
N MET A 67 -11.89 -5.33 23.06
CA MET A 67 -11.67 -5.95 21.76
C MET A 67 -11.71 -7.46 21.99
N ASN A 68 -12.64 -8.15 21.34
CA ASN A 68 -12.59 -9.60 21.23
C ASN A 68 -11.58 -9.95 20.12
N PRO A 69 -10.38 -10.49 20.44
CA PRO A 69 -9.36 -10.73 19.42
C PRO A 69 -9.82 -11.69 18.32
N ALA A 70 -10.77 -12.58 18.62
CA ALA A 70 -11.31 -13.53 17.66
C ALA A 70 -12.14 -12.87 16.53
N GLU A 71 -12.55 -11.60 16.70
CA GLU A 71 -13.29 -10.84 15.67
C GLU A 71 -12.37 -10.08 14.71
N TRP A 72 -11.06 -10.14 14.91
CA TRP A 72 -10.08 -9.38 14.13
C TRP A 72 -9.16 -10.33 13.37
N PHE A 73 -8.92 -10.02 12.10
CA PHE A 73 -7.79 -10.53 11.37
C PHE A 73 -6.61 -9.58 11.58
N SER A 74 -5.47 -10.11 11.98
CA SER A 74 -4.21 -9.36 12.15
C SER A 74 -3.17 -9.92 11.20
N GLU A 75 -2.68 -9.08 10.29
CA GLU A 75 -1.57 -9.41 9.40
C GLU A 75 -0.26 -9.32 10.18
N ILE A 76 0.38 -10.46 10.41
CA ILE A 76 1.60 -10.57 11.22
C ILE A 76 2.67 -11.27 10.40
N SER A 77 3.86 -10.68 10.34
CA SER A 77 5.06 -11.31 9.79
C SER A 77 6.25 -10.99 10.69
N ASP A 78 6.82 -12.03 11.30
CA ASP A 78 8.04 -11.90 12.12
C ASP A 78 9.29 -11.68 11.25
N GLU A 79 9.21 -11.96 9.95
CA GLU A 79 10.31 -11.82 9.00
C GLU A 79 10.28 -10.47 8.29
N LEU A 80 9.12 -10.08 7.73
CA LEU A 80 9.02 -8.91 6.85
C LEU A 80 8.73 -7.60 7.60
N TRP A 81 7.96 -7.64 8.69
CA TRP A 81 7.61 -6.46 9.49
C TRP A 81 7.51 -6.77 10.99
N PRO A 82 8.62 -7.17 11.63
CA PRO A 82 8.61 -7.61 13.02
C PRO A 82 8.12 -6.52 13.98
N GLY A 83 7.24 -6.92 14.91
CA GLY A 83 6.79 -6.05 15.99
C GLY A 83 5.69 -5.04 15.59
N GLN A 84 5.17 -5.12 14.37
CA GLN A 84 4.01 -4.35 13.92
C GLN A 84 2.99 -5.26 13.23
N CYS A 85 1.72 -4.84 13.23
CA CYS A 85 0.66 -5.49 12.46
C CYS A 85 -0.42 -4.49 12.09
N PHE A 86 -1.09 -4.74 10.97
CA PHE A 86 -2.36 -4.11 10.63
C PHE A 86 -3.49 -5.07 10.96
N SER A 87 -4.63 -4.55 11.45
CA SER A 87 -5.76 -5.39 11.84
C SER A 87 -7.09 -4.87 11.31
N LEU A 88 -7.88 -5.78 10.78
CA LEU A 88 -9.22 -5.53 10.25
C LEU A 88 -10.25 -6.34 11.03
N LYS A 89 -11.37 -5.71 11.41
CA LYS A 89 -12.47 -6.43 12.02
C LYS A 89 -13.19 -7.25 10.95
N VAL A 90 -13.28 -8.56 11.17
CA VAL A 90 -13.92 -9.53 10.28
C VAL A 90 -15.41 -9.59 10.61
N LYS A 91 -16.24 -9.38 9.60
CA LYS A 91 -17.70 -9.56 9.68
C LYS A 91 -18.08 -11.03 9.42
N SER A 92 -17.49 -11.64 8.41
CA SER A 92 -17.66 -13.07 8.11
C SER A 92 -16.50 -13.60 7.26
N VAL A 93 -16.16 -14.87 7.44
CA VAL A 93 -15.29 -15.60 6.49
C VAL A 93 -16.14 -16.03 5.30
N LEU A 94 -15.74 -15.62 4.10
CA LEU A 94 -16.43 -15.97 2.84
C LEU A 94 -15.86 -17.25 2.24
N HIS A 95 -14.54 -17.41 2.30
CA HIS A 95 -13.83 -18.58 1.80
C HIS A 95 -12.53 -18.81 2.58
N GLU A 96 -12.15 -20.07 2.77
CA GLU A 96 -10.86 -20.46 3.32
C GLU A 96 -10.47 -21.84 2.74
N GLU A 97 -9.32 -21.91 2.08
CA GLU A 97 -8.77 -23.15 1.55
C GLU A 97 -7.25 -23.09 1.47
N ARG A 98 -6.62 -24.24 1.24
CA ARG A 98 -5.21 -24.32 0.85
C ARG A 98 -5.13 -24.85 -0.57
N SER A 99 -4.56 -24.05 -1.48
CA SER A 99 -4.30 -24.47 -2.86
C SER A 99 -3.04 -25.34 -2.93
N LYS A 100 -2.60 -25.66 -4.15
CA LYS A 100 -1.29 -26.30 -4.37
C LYS A 100 -0.11 -25.41 -3.93
N TYR A 101 -0.32 -24.09 -3.86
CA TYR A 101 0.75 -23.11 -3.70
C TYR A 101 0.72 -22.42 -2.34
N GLN A 102 -0.46 -22.06 -1.83
CA GLN A 102 -0.60 -21.16 -0.68
C GLN A 102 -1.93 -21.35 0.06
N ASP A 103 -2.01 -20.82 1.28
CA ASP A 103 -3.26 -20.69 2.03
C ASP A 103 -4.04 -19.47 1.50
N ILE A 104 -5.29 -19.66 1.09
CA ILE A 104 -6.17 -18.62 0.52
C ILE A 104 -7.32 -18.36 1.48
N LYS A 105 -7.49 -17.10 1.89
CA LYS A 105 -8.59 -16.66 2.76
C LYS A 105 -9.25 -15.42 2.18
N ILE A 106 -10.58 -15.46 2.11
CA ILE A 106 -11.40 -14.33 1.69
C ILE A 106 -12.38 -14.01 2.79
N VAL A 107 -12.37 -12.77 3.26
CA VAL A 107 -13.23 -12.31 4.34
C VAL A 107 -14.02 -11.08 3.93
N GLN A 108 -15.23 -10.97 4.46
CA GLN A 108 -15.94 -9.70 4.50
C GLN A 108 -15.46 -8.96 5.75
N SER A 109 -14.87 -7.78 5.56
CA SER A 109 -14.52 -6.89 6.67
C SER A 109 -15.68 -5.93 7.00
N GLU A 110 -15.63 -5.34 8.19
CA GLU A 110 -16.59 -4.31 8.64
C GLU A 110 -16.45 -2.97 7.89
N SER A 111 -15.25 -2.67 7.38
CA SER A 111 -14.93 -1.31 6.92
C SER A 111 -14.06 -1.22 5.66
N HIS A 112 -13.59 -2.34 5.12
CA HIS A 112 -12.73 -2.40 3.93
C HIS A 112 -13.34 -3.26 2.79
N GLY A 113 -14.61 -3.65 2.93
CA GLY A 113 -15.29 -4.51 1.96
C GLY A 113 -14.74 -5.95 1.98
N VAL A 114 -14.73 -6.60 0.82
CA VAL A 114 -14.11 -7.92 0.65
C VAL A 114 -12.59 -7.79 0.66
N VAL A 115 -11.91 -8.73 1.34
CA VAL A 115 -10.46 -8.75 1.52
C VAL A 115 -9.92 -10.11 1.09
N LEU A 116 -8.91 -10.12 0.21
CA LEU A 116 -8.14 -11.30 -0.16
C LEU A 116 -6.86 -11.37 0.66
N ILE A 117 -6.61 -12.54 1.23
CA ILE A 117 -5.46 -12.83 2.09
C ILE A 117 -4.81 -14.11 1.56
N LEU A 118 -3.51 -14.05 1.28
CA LEU A 118 -2.69 -15.18 0.85
C LEU A 118 -1.57 -15.39 1.87
N ASP A 119 -1.42 -16.62 2.38
CA ASP A 119 -0.44 -16.98 3.42
C ASP A 119 -0.43 -16.03 4.63
N GLY A 120 -1.60 -15.50 5.00
CA GLY A 120 -1.76 -14.56 6.11
C GLY A 120 -1.38 -13.10 5.80
N ILE A 121 -1.07 -12.78 4.54
CA ILE A 121 -0.74 -11.43 4.05
C ILE A 121 -1.92 -10.90 3.22
N ILE A 122 -2.36 -9.68 3.51
CA ILE A 122 -3.42 -8.98 2.79
C ILE A 122 -2.90 -8.61 1.40
N GLN A 123 -3.55 -9.15 0.37
CA GLN A 123 -3.20 -8.84 -1.03
C GLN A 123 -4.01 -7.65 -1.55
N CYS A 124 -5.28 -7.55 -1.19
CA CYS A 124 -6.10 -6.40 -1.58
C CYS A 124 -7.33 -6.25 -0.70
N THR A 125 -7.87 -5.02 -0.67
CA THR A 125 -9.20 -4.74 -0.13
C THR A 125 -10.01 -3.96 -1.16
N GLU A 126 -11.32 -4.20 -1.20
CA GLU A 126 -12.25 -3.45 -2.05
C GLU A 126 -12.18 -1.93 -1.85
N ARG A 127 -11.81 -1.52 -0.63
CA ARG A 127 -11.80 -0.11 -0.25
C ARG A 127 -10.66 0.67 -0.86
N ASP A 128 -9.48 0.08 -1.03
CA ASP A 128 -8.25 0.81 -1.36
C ASP A 128 -7.38 0.20 -2.46
N GLU A 129 -7.77 -0.96 -3.03
CA GLU A 129 -7.02 -1.60 -4.13
C GLU A 129 -6.68 -0.62 -5.26
N PHE A 130 -7.63 0.21 -5.68
CA PHE A 130 -7.45 1.14 -6.80
C PHE A 130 -6.18 1.99 -6.71
N ALA A 131 -5.67 2.30 -5.50
CA ALA A 131 -4.41 3.01 -5.33
C ALA A 131 -3.19 2.22 -5.82
N TYR A 132 -3.11 0.92 -5.52
CA TYR A 132 -2.05 0.04 -6.00
C TYR A 132 -2.25 -0.32 -7.47
N GLN A 133 -3.44 -0.82 -7.82
CA GLN A 133 -3.78 -1.30 -9.16
C GLN A 133 -3.58 -0.23 -10.23
N GLU A 134 -4.01 1.02 -9.96
CA GLU A 134 -3.81 2.12 -10.91
C GLU A 134 -2.34 2.53 -11.00
N GLN A 135 -1.61 2.59 -9.88
CA GLN A 135 -0.20 3.02 -9.90
C GLN A 135 0.72 2.01 -10.58
N ILE A 136 0.65 0.73 -10.19
CA ILE A 136 1.50 -0.31 -10.79
C ILE A 136 1.24 -0.47 -12.29
N SER A 137 0.03 -0.13 -12.75
CA SER A 137 -0.35 -0.14 -14.16
C SER A 137 0.07 1.13 -14.89
N PHE A 138 -0.37 2.30 -14.43
CA PHE A 138 -0.22 3.54 -15.19
C PHE A 138 1.17 4.17 -15.08
N LEU A 139 1.95 3.90 -14.03
CA LEU A 139 3.35 4.34 -13.97
C LEU A 139 4.15 3.84 -15.19
N PRO A 140 4.30 2.51 -15.42
CA PRO A 140 5.07 2.04 -16.57
C PRO A 140 4.40 2.34 -17.92
N LEU A 141 3.06 2.26 -18.00
CA LEU A 141 2.35 2.53 -19.26
C LEU A 141 2.56 3.97 -19.73
N CYS A 142 2.53 4.94 -18.81
CA CYS A 142 2.72 6.34 -19.16
C CYS A 142 4.20 6.72 -19.33
N CYS A 143 5.14 5.91 -18.84
CA CYS A 143 6.57 6.08 -19.13
C CYS A 143 7.01 5.50 -20.49
N HIS A 144 6.16 4.71 -21.15
CA HIS A 144 6.41 4.18 -22.48
C HIS A 144 5.63 5.02 -23.53
N PRO A 145 6.24 5.42 -24.67
CA PRO A 145 5.59 6.32 -25.63
C PRO A 145 4.37 5.69 -26.35
N ASN A 146 4.35 4.35 -26.50
CA ASN A 146 3.26 3.64 -27.16
C ASN A 146 3.19 2.17 -26.70
N PRO A 147 2.72 1.87 -25.47
CA PRO A 147 2.68 0.50 -24.95
C PRO A 147 1.53 -0.28 -25.59
N GLN A 148 1.82 -1.22 -26.49
CA GLN A 148 0.81 -1.98 -27.23
C GLN A 148 0.62 -3.40 -26.70
N LYS A 149 1.71 -4.07 -26.32
CA LYS A 149 1.73 -5.44 -25.82
C LYS A 149 2.31 -5.49 -24.42
N VAL A 150 1.48 -5.85 -23.45
CA VAL A 150 1.81 -5.82 -22.02
C VAL A 150 1.82 -7.24 -21.46
N LEU A 151 2.81 -7.57 -20.64
CA LEU A 151 2.80 -8.78 -19.81
C LEU A 151 2.51 -8.41 -18.36
N ILE A 152 1.64 -9.16 -17.70
CA ILE A 152 1.40 -9.16 -16.26
C ILE A 152 1.86 -10.50 -15.72
N VAL A 153 2.79 -10.50 -14.78
CA VAL A 153 3.22 -11.68 -14.02
C VAL A 153 2.55 -11.60 -12.64
N GLY A 154 1.75 -12.60 -12.29
CA GLY A 154 0.87 -12.59 -11.11
C GLY A 154 -0.46 -11.89 -11.38
N GLY A 155 -0.92 -11.10 -10.42
CA GLY A 155 -2.16 -10.32 -10.49
C GLY A 155 -3.43 -11.16 -10.54
N GLY A 156 -3.46 -12.30 -9.84
CA GLY A 156 -4.57 -13.26 -9.83
C GLY A 156 -5.94 -12.71 -9.43
N ASP A 157 -6.01 -11.51 -8.85
CA ASP A 157 -7.27 -10.77 -8.61
C ASP A 157 -7.88 -10.13 -9.86
N GLY A 158 -7.08 -9.88 -10.90
CA GLY A 158 -7.50 -9.28 -12.18
C GLY A 158 -7.53 -7.75 -12.20
N GLY A 159 -7.23 -7.07 -11.09
CA GLY A 159 -7.27 -5.62 -10.97
C GLY A 159 -6.22 -4.91 -11.83
N VAL A 160 -5.00 -5.42 -11.92
CA VAL A 160 -3.98 -4.87 -12.83
C VAL A 160 -4.42 -5.03 -14.29
N ALA A 161 -5.00 -6.17 -14.66
CA ALA A 161 -5.55 -6.36 -16.01
C ALA A 161 -6.68 -5.37 -16.29
N ARG A 162 -7.58 -5.12 -15.32
CA ARG A 162 -8.67 -4.12 -15.41
C ARG A 162 -8.11 -2.72 -15.69
N GLU A 163 -7.00 -2.33 -15.10
CA GLU A 163 -6.39 -1.01 -15.32
C GLU A 163 -5.62 -0.94 -16.64
N VAL A 164 -4.77 -1.93 -16.93
CA VAL A 164 -3.93 -1.96 -18.14
C VAL A 164 -4.78 -1.85 -19.41
N VAL A 165 -5.94 -2.51 -19.47
CA VAL A 165 -6.78 -2.52 -20.68
C VAL A 165 -7.45 -1.18 -20.99
N LYS A 166 -7.54 -0.28 -20.00
CA LYS A 166 -8.09 1.09 -20.16
C LYS A 166 -7.16 1.99 -20.96
N HIS A 167 -5.84 1.74 -20.91
CA HIS A 167 -4.89 2.58 -21.62
C HIS A 167 -5.11 2.45 -23.15
N PRO A 168 -5.32 3.57 -23.87
CA PRO A 168 -5.80 3.55 -25.25
C PRO A 168 -4.79 2.94 -26.25
N SER A 169 -3.49 3.01 -25.97
CA SER A 169 -2.46 2.38 -26.81
C SER A 169 -2.38 0.86 -26.64
N VAL A 170 -2.88 0.31 -25.52
CA VAL A 170 -2.77 -1.11 -25.23
C VAL A 170 -3.74 -1.89 -26.11
N THR A 171 -3.20 -2.85 -26.86
CA THR A 171 -3.95 -3.70 -27.80
C THR A 171 -4.00 -5.16 -27.37
N GLU A 172 -2.99 -5.63 -26.64
CA GLU A 172 -2.87 -7.03 -26.21
C GLU A 172 -2.24 -7.08 -24.82
N VAL A 173 -2.86 -7.84 -23.92
CA VAL A 173 -2.39 -8.07 -22.55
C VAL A 173 -2.24 -9.56 -22.34
N HIS A 174 -1.04 -9.98 -21.96
CA HIS A 174 -0.77 -11.33 -21.51
C HIS A 174 -0.74 -11.29 -19.99
N GLN A 175 -1.41 -12.23 -19.34
CA GLN A 175 -1.29 -12.42 -17.91
C GLN A 175 -0.93 -13.86 -17.62
N VAL A 176 0.07 -14.06 -16.75
CA VAL A 176 0.49 -15.37 -16.27
C VAL A 176 0.35 -15.41 -14.75
N GLU A 177 -0.52 -16.29 -14.26
CA GLU A 177 -0.79 -16.51 -12.84
C GLU A 177 -0.48 -17.96 -12.49
N ILE A 178 0.24 -18.20 -11.40
CA ILE A 178 0.70 -19.54 -11.02
C ILE A 178 -0.42 -20.37 -10.38
N ASP A 179 -1.33 -19.70 -9.66
CA ASP A 179 -2.37 -20.34 -8.86
C ASP A 179 -3.77 -20.09 -9.45
N GLU A 180 -4.29 -21.09 -10.17
CA GLU A 180 -5.63 -21.04 -10.76
C GLU A 180 -6.74 -20.77 -9.73
N ARG A 181 -6.55 -21.20 -8.48
CA ARG A 181 -7.55 -21.01 -7.43
C ARG A 181 -7.70 -19.55 -7.04
N VAL A 182 -6.63 -18.77 -7.07
CA VAL A 182 -6.70 -17.32 -6.84
C VAL A 182 -7.56 -16.65 -7.91
N VAL A 183 -7.41 -17.04 -9.18
CA VAL A 183 -8.22 -16.51 -10.29
C VAL A 183 -9.70 -16.86 -10.12
N GLU A 184 -10.00 -18.14 -9.86
CA GLU A 184 -11.37 -18.63 -9.73
C GLU A 184 -12.10 -17.98 -8.57
N LEU A 185 -11.45 -17.89 -7.41
CA LEU A 185 -12.01 -17.27 -6.22
C LEU A 185 -12.13 -15.75 -6.37
N SER A 186 -11.22 -15.10 -7.09
CA SER A 186 -11.33 -13.67 -7.40
C SER A 186 -12.51 -13.38 -8.32
N LYS A 187 -12.77 -14.22 -9.33
CA LYS A 187 -14.00 -14.10 -10.15
C LYS A 187 -15.27 -14.24 -9.32
N GLN A 188 -15.25 -15.09 -8.30
CA GLN A 188 -16.41 -15.33 -7.44
C GLN A 188 -16.63 -14.21 -6.41
N TYR A 189 -15.57 -13.75 -5.74
CA TYR A 189 -15.68 -12.88 -4.56
C TYR A 189 -15.15 -11.46 -4.77
N LEU A 190 -14.34 -11.22 -5.80
CA LEU A 190 -13.76 -9.93 -6.16
C LEU A 190 -14.17 -9.48 -7.59
N PRO A 191 -15.46 -9.52 -7.98
CA PRO A 191 -15.87 -9.20 -9.34
C PRO A 191 -15.53 -7.76 -9.78
N PHE A 192 -15.31 -6.85 -8.82
CA PHE A 192 -14.88 -5.47 -9.06
C PHE A 192 -13.42 -5.35 -9.54
N MET A 193 -12.59 -6.38 -9.33
CA MET A 193 -11.23 -6.50 -9.87
C MET A 193 -11.19 -7.51 -11.01
N ALA A 194 -11.80 -8.67 -10.80
CA ALA A 194 -11.78 -9.81 -11.72
C ALA A 194 -12.46 -9.54 -13.07
N CYS A 195 -13.23 -8.45 -13.21
CA CYS A 195 -13.72 -7.98 -14.51
C CYS A 195 -12.60 -7.67 -15.51
N GLY A 196 -11.35 -7.48 -15.05
CA GLY A 196 -10.17 -7.42 -15.91
C GLY A 196 -10.01 -8.68 -16.78
N PHE A 197 -10.44 -9.84 -16.29
CA PHE A 197 -10.38 -11.11 -17.01
C PHE A 197 -11.34 -11.18 -18.21
N ASP A 198 -12.36 -10.33 -18.25
CA ASP A 198 -13.39 -10.33 -19.30
C ASP A 198 -12.97 -9.50 -20.54
N SER A 199 -11.84 -8.79 -20.46
CA SER A 199 -11.37 -7.95 -21.55
C SER A 199 -10.98 -8.78 -22.78
N PRO A 200 -11.45 -8.43 -24.00
CA PRO A 200 -11.05 -9.14 -25.22
C PRO A 200 -9.56 -8.96 -25.55
N LYS A 201 -8.89 -7.97 -24.94
CA LYS A 201 -7.45 -7.75 -25.06
C LYS A 201 -6.62 -8.74 -24.24
N LEU A 202 -7.22 -9.41 -23.24
CA LEU A 202 -6.49 -10.26 -22.30
C LEU A 202 -6.31 -11.69 -22.83
N ARG A 203 -5.13 -12.26 -22.55
CA ARG A 203 -4.79 -13.67 -22.70
C ARG A 203 -4.25 -14.18 -21.36
N LEU A 204 -5.09 -14.89 -20.61
CA LEU A 204 -4.71 -15.50 -19.34
C LEU A 204 -4.05 -16.86 -19.57
N THR A 205 -2.92 -17.09 -18.93
CA THR A 205 -2.21 -18.38 -18.87
C THR A 205 -2.04 -18.77 -17.41
N ILE A 206 -2.42 -20.00 -17.05
CA ILE A 206 -2.07 -20.56 -15.73
C ILE A 206 -0.69 -21.19 -15.84
N GLY A 207 0.27 -20.69 -15.08
CA GLY A 207 1.64 -21.17 -15.12
C GLY A 207 2.65 -20.28 -14.38
N ASP A 208 3.90 -20.73 -14.38
CA ASP A 208 5.01 -20.00 -13.77
C ASP A 208 5.45 -18.84 -14.67
N GLY A 209 5.50 -17.62 -14.13
CA GLY A 209 5.86 -16.42 -14.87
C GLY A 209 7.32 -16.36 -15.33
N PHE A 210 8.23 -17.00 -14.59
CA PHE A 210 9.64 -17.11 -14.97
C PHE A 210 9.77 -18.03 -16.19
N GLU A 211 9.13 -19.19 -16.18
CA GLU A 211 9.12 -20.09 -17.34
C GLU A 211 8.41 -19.47 -18.54
N TYR A 212 7.33 -18.71 -18.31
CA TYR A 212 6.62 -18.01 -19.36
C TYR A 212 7.51 -16.99 -20.08
N MET A 213 8.25 -16.16 -19.34
CA MET A 213 9.15 -15.17 -19.95
C MET A 213 10.31 -15.81 -20.72
N LYS A 214 10.82 -16.97 -20.31
CA LYS A 214 11.86 -17.69 -21.08
C LYS A 214 11.41 -18.06 -22.49
N GLN A 215 10.11 -18.23 -22.70
CA GLN A 215 9.52 -18.61 -23.99
C GLN A 215 9.18 -17.39 -24.86
N HIS A 216 9.36 -16.16 -24.36
CA HIS A 216 8.92 -14.93 -25.02
C HIS A 216 10.03 -13.87 -25.03
N GLU A 217 10.96 -13.96 -25.99
CA GLU A 217 12.04 -12.97 -26.16
C GLU A 217 11.62 -11.82 -27.09
N GLY A 218 11.87 -10.57 -26.68
CA GLY A 218 11.60 -9.39 -27.51
C GLY A 218 10.12 -9.15 -27.84
N VAL A 219 9.21 -9.56 -26.96
CA VAL A 219 7.76 -9.58 -27.24
C VAL A 219 7.03 -8.37 -26.66
N PHE A 220 7.38 -7.95 -25.45
CA PHE A 220 6.55 -7.03 -24.67
C PHE A 220 7.09 -5.60 -24.67
N ASP A 221 6.22 -4.61 -24.78
CA ASP A 221 6.59 -3.20 -24.60
C ASP A 221 6.68 -2.85 -23.11
N VAL A 222 5.81 -3.47 -22.30
CA VAL A 222 5.75 -3.29 -20.85
C VAL A 222 5.60 -4.64 -20.15
N ILE A 223 6.34 -4.86 -19.07
CA ILE A 223 6.15 -6.00 -18.15
C ILE A 223 5.81 -5.47 -16.76
N ILE A 224 4.71 -5.92 -16.19
CA ILE A 224 4.28 -5.63 -14.83
C ILE A 224 4.40 -6.90 -13.99
N THR A 225 5.09 -6.84 -12.86
CA THR A 225 5.21 -7.94 -11.90
C THR A 225 4.39 -7.59 -10.66
N ASP A 226 3.19 -8.13 -10.62
CA ASP A 226 2.24 -7.98 -9.53
C ASP A 226 2.29 -9.23 -8.65
N SER A 227 3.34 -9.31 -7.85
CA SER A 227 3.62 -10.43 -6.95
C SER A 227 3.35 -10.06 -5.50
N SER A 228 3.12 -11.08 -4.68
CA SER A 228 3.22 -10.97 -3.23
C SER A 228 4.66 -10.62 -2.79
N ASP A 229 4.84 -10.42 -1.48
CA ASP A 229 6.16 -10.31 -0.85
C ASP A 229 7.08 -11.50 -1.20
N PRO A 230 8.42 -11.37 -1.08
CA PRO A 230 9.42 -12.37 -1.51
C PRO A 230 9.48 -13.61 -0.61
N ILE A 231 8.33 -14.23 -0.34
CA ILE A 231 8.14 -15.48 0.38
C ILE A 231 7.48 -16.49 -0.57
N GLY A 232 7.85 -17.76 -0.44
CA GLY A 232 7.23 -18.84 -1.18
C GLY A 232 7.43 -18.69 -2.70
N PRO A 233 6.36 -18.77 -3.52
CA PRO A 233 6.49 -18.78 -4.99
C PRO A 233 7.02 -17.46 -5.58
N ALA A 234 6.94 -16.35 -4.86
CA ALA A 234 7.36 -15.04 -5.35
C ALA A 234 8.86 -14.76 -5.18
N GLU A 235 9.60 -15.54 -4.37
CA GLU A 235 11.01 -15.28 -4.02
C GLU A 235 11.90 -15.12 -5.28
N SER A 236 11.69 -15.94 -6.31
CA SER A 236 12.49 -15.89 -7.54
C SER A 236 12.33 -14.59 -8.31
N LEU A 237 11.22 -13.85 -8.14
CA LEU A 237 10.89 -12.62 -8.86
C LEU A 237 11.71 -11.41 -8.39
N PHE A 238 12.42 -11.54 -7.25
CA PHE A 238 13.24 -10.47 -6.67
C PHE A 238 14.76 -10.70 -6.86
N ARG A 239 15.14 -11.75 -7.61
CA ARG A 239 16.55 -12.11 -7.86
C ARG A 239 17.07 -11.44 -9.14
N GLU A 240 18.39 -11.25 -9.23
CA GLU A 240 19.05 -10.69 -10.42
C GLU A 240 18.69 -11.43 -11.73
N SER A 241 18.59 -12.76 -11.67
CA SER A 241 18.20 -13.60 -12.81
C SER A 241 16.81 -13.27 -13.36
N TYR A 242 15.89 -12.74 -12.54
CA TYR A 242 14.58 -12.28 -12.97
C TYR A 242 14.71 -11.03 -13.85
N PHE A 243 15.52 -10.05 -13.43
CA PHE A 243 15.71 -8.81 -14.20
C PHE A 243 16.45 -9.05 -15.51
N GLU A 244 17.40 -9.99 -15.54
CA GLU A 244 18.01 -10.46 -16.79
C GLU A 244 16.97 -11.04 -17.74
N LEU A 245 16.07 -11.87 -17.22
CA LEU A 245 15.03 -12.51 -18.00
C LEU A 245 13.98 -11.50 -18.50
N ALA A 246 13.50 -10.61 -17.64
CA ALA A 246 12.56 -9.56 -18.00
C ALA A 246 13.15 -8.64 -19.09
N LYS A 247 14.44 -8.30 -19.00
CA LYS A 247 15.15 -7.56 -20.06
C LYS A 247 15.10 -8.28 -21.41
N ARG A 248 15.29 -9.60 -21.44
CA ARG A 248 15.23 -10.39 -22.69
C ARG A 248 13.81 -10.44 -23.26
N ALA A 249 12.80 -10.48 -22.40
CA ALA A 249 11.40 -10.53 -22.82
C ALA A 249 10.87 -9.20 -23.38
N LEU A 250 11.51 -8.08 -23.02
CA LEU A 250 11.16 -6.77 -23.51
C LEU A 250 11.63 -6.51 -24.95
N ARG A 251 10.81 -5.77 -25.69
CA ARG A 251 11.18 -5.10 -26.93
C ARG A 251 12.19 -3.97 -26.67
N PRO A 252 12.89 -3.49 -27.72
CA PRO A 252 13.69 -2.27 -27.60
C PRO A 252 12.88 -1.13 -26.99
N ASN A 253 13.49 -0.40 -26.05
CA ASN A 253 12.88 0.68 -25.26
C ASN A 253 11.79 0.24 -24.26
N GLY A 254 11.62 -1.07 -24.04
CA GLY A 254 10.63 -1.59 -23.13
C GLY A 254 10.85 -1.19 -21.66
N VAL A 255 9.76 -1.19 -20.90
CA VAL A 255 9.72 -0.77 -19.49
C VAL A 255 9.25 -1.93 -18.61
N ILE A 256 9.87 -2.10 -17.44
CA ILE A 256 9.33 -2.98 -16.39
C ILE A 256 8.80 -2.15 -15.22
N CYS A 257 7.82 -2.71 -14.51
CA CYS A 257 7.40 -2.27 -13.19
C CYS A 257 7.16 -3.50 -12.30
N SER A 258 7.73 -3.53 -11.11
CA SER A 258 7.50 -4.59 -10.13
C SER A 258 7.12 -3.97 -8.79
N GLN A 259 6.29 -4.65 -8.01
CA GLN A 259 6.16 -4.37 -6.57
C GLN A 259 7.58 -4.29 -5.96
N GLY A 260 7.80 -3.30 -5.10
CA GLY A 260 9.13 -2.99 -4.56
C GLY A 260 9.25 -2.91 -3.05
N GLY A 261 8.26 -3.43 -2.31
CA GLY A 261 8.23 -3.38 -0.86
C GLY A 261 8.14 -1.96 -0.30
N SER A 262 8.62 -1.77 0.93
CA SER A 262 8.60 -0.46 1.61
C SER A 262 9.96 -0.16 2.24
N PHE A 263 10.52 1.01 1.90
CA PHE A 263 11.76 1.51 2.52
C PHE A 263 11.61 1.84 4.01
N TRP A 264 10.38 1.87 4.55
CA TRP A 264 10.15 2.02 6.00
C TRP A 264 10.46 0.73 6.76
N LEU A 265 10.40 -0.43 6.09
CA LEU A 265 10.68 -1.73 6.67
C LEU A 265 12.15 -2.11 6.49
N ASP A 266 12.59 -2.22 5.23
CA ASP A 266 13.97 -2.59 4.90
C ASP A 266 14.50 -1.79 3.70
N PRO A 267 15.07 -0.59 3.92
CA PRO A 267 15.66 0.19 2.85
C PRO A 267 16.90 -0.47 2.23
N SER A 268 17.57 -1.40 2.94
CA SER A 268 18.74 -2.12 2.41
C SER A 268 18.31 -3.13 1.36
N HIS A 269 17.24 -3.89 1.63
CA HIS A 269 16.65 -4.81 0.66
C HIS A 269 16.17 -4.07 -0.60
N VAL A 270 15.49 -2.93 -0.43
CA VAL A 270 15.05 -2.09 -1.56
C VAL A 270 16.25 -1.60 -2.38
N ARG A 271 17.33 -1.15 -1.73
CA ARG A 271 18.57 -0.75 -2.42
C ARG A 271 19.22 -1.90 -3.18
N SER A 272 19.35 -3.07 -2.57
CA SER A 272 19.94 -4.25 -3.23
C SER A 272 19.16 -4.66 -4.47
N THR A 273 17.83 -4.62 -4.41
CA THR A 273 16.97 -4.95 -5.57
C THR A 273 17.08 -3.89 -6.67
N LEU A 274 17.16 -2.59 -6.33
CA LEU A 274 17.49 -1.53 -7.28
C LEU A 274 18.86 -1.78 -7.95
N ASP A 275 19.87 -2.22 -7.19
CA ASP A 275 21.19 -2.52 -7.71
C ASP A 275 21.17 -3.72 -8.68
N TYR A 276 20.39 -4.76 -8.39
CA TYR A 276 20.15 -5.85 -9.36
C TYR A 276 19.51 -5.33 -10.64
N CYS A 277 18.48 -4.48 -10.54
CA CYS A 277 17.88 -3.85 -11.73
C CYS A 277 18.90 -3.04 -12.54
N ARG A 278 19.76 -2.25 -11.88
CA ARG A 278 20.75 -1.36 -12.53
C ARG A 278 21.79 -2.11 -13.36
N LYS A 279 22.06 -3.38 -13.06
CA LYS A 279 22.96 -4.22 -13.87
C LYS A 279 22.39 -4.54 -15.25
N HIS A 280 21.06 -4.55 -15.39
CA HIS A 280 20.39 -4.95 -16.62
C HIS A 280 19.80 -3.76 -17.39
N PHE A 281 19.34 -2.73 -16.69
CA PHE A 281 18.64 -1.58 -17.27
C PHE A 281 19.45 -0.28 -17.16
N PRO A 282 19.57 0.51 -18.24
CA PRO A 282 20.28 1.79 -18.20
C PRO A 282 19.58 2.84 -17.31
N ARG A 283 18.26 2.73 -17.12
CA ARG A 283 17.48 3.63 -16.25
C ARG A 283 16.66 2.82 -15.27
N VAL A 284 16.77 3.16 -13.99
CA VAL A 284 16.05 2.54 -12.89
C VAL A 284 15.62 3.62 -11.90
N THR A 285 14.42 3.52 -11.36
CA THR A 285 13.89 4.39 -10.32
C THR A 285 12.99 3.62 -9.35
N TYR A 286 12.50 4.32 -8.33
CA TYR A 286 11.59 3.81 -7.32
C TYR A 286 10.40 4.76 -7.20
N GLY A 287 9.19 4.26 -7.50
CA GLY A 287 7.93 4.98 -7.33
C GLY A 287 7.20 4.58 -6.05
N LEU A 288 6.13 5.28 -5.69
CA LEU A 288 5.33 5.07 -4.49
C LEU A 288 3.82 5.15 -4.74
N ALA A 289 3.06 4.35 -3.98
CA ALA A 289 1.62 4.51 -3.78
C ALA A 289 1.28 4.47 -2.29
N ALA A 290 0.31 5.28 -1.87
CA ALA A 290 -0.29 5.20 -0.55
C ALA A 290 -1.42 4.16 -0.58
N VAL A 291 -1.25 3.06 0.16
CA VAL A 291 -2.19 1.93 0.22
C VAL A 291 -2.40 1.60 1.70
N PRO A 292 -3.48 2.11 2.33
CA PRO A 292 -3.67 2.02 3.77
C PRO A 292 -3.63 0.60 4.35
N SER A 293 -4.12 -0.40 3.62
CA SER A 293 -4.13 -1.79 4.08
C SER A 293 -2.79 -2.51 3.99
N TYR A 294 -1.80 -1.95 3.31
CA TYR A 294 -0.47 -2.56 3.21
C TYR A 294 0.42 -2.19 4.40
N PRO A 295 1.43 -3.01 4.73
CA PRO A 295 2.40 -2.71 5.76
C PRO A 295 2.98 -1.29 5.59
N THR A 296 3.00 -0.51 6.66
CA THR A 296 3.42 0.92 6.68
C THR A 296 2.49 1.91 5.96
N GLY A 297 1.36 1.46 5.41
CA GLY A 297 0.34 2.29 4.74
C GLY A 297 0.74 2.79 3.35
N GLN A 298 1.83 2.26 2.80
CA GLN A 298 2.34 2.58 1.47
C GLN A 298 3.21 1.45 0.95
N ILE A 299 3.42 1.44 -0.37
CA ILE A 299 4.27 0.49 -1.06
C ILE A 299 4.98 1.21 -2.20
N GLY A 300 6.13 0.68 -2.61
CA GLY A 300 6.84 1.20 -3.76
C GLY A 300 6.90 0.25 -4.93
N PHE A 301 7.47 0.78 -6.01
CA PHE A 301 7.58 0.10 -7.29
C PHE A 301 8.97 0.27 -7.85
N PHE A 302 9.63 -0.84 -8.20
CA PHE A 302 10.82 -0.79 -9.04
C PHE A 302 10.39 -0.54 -10.48
N ILE A 303 10.88 0.54 -11.09
CA ILE A 303 10.56 0.85 -12.48
C ILE A 303 11.88 1.01 -13.23
N ALA A 304 12.01 0.30 -14.35
CA ALA A 304 13.23 0.33 -15.14
C ALA A 304 12.93 0.33 -16.64
N SER A 305 13.82 0.91 -17.43
CA SER A 305 13.63 1.09 -18.87
C SER A 305 14.90 0.74 -19.62
N LEU A 306 14.74 0.10 -20.78
CA LEU A 306 15.82 -0.12 -21.75
C LEU A 306 16.19 1.14 -22.53
N ASN A 307 15.36 2.17 -22.51
CA ASN A 307 15.66 3.46 -23.12
C ASN A 307 16.43 4.37 -22.12
N PRO A 308 17.71 4.71 -22.40
CA PRO A 308 18.53 5.56 -21.53
C PRO A 308 17.97 6.98 -21.30
N GLU A 309 17.12 7.45 -22.21
CA GLU A 309 16.52 8.79 -22.18
C GLU A 309 15.22 8.85 -21.39
N THR A 310 14.76 7.73 -20.82
CA THR A 310 13.49 7.68 -20.06
C THR A 310 13.54 8.59 -18.84
N LYS A 311 12.54 9.46 -18.71
CA LYS A 311 12.33 10.33 -17.55
C LYS A 311 11.09 9.87 -16.80
N PHE A 312 11.25 8.97 -15.84
CA PHE A 312 10.10 8.35 -15.17
C PHE A 312 9.15 9.36 -14.51
N ALA A 313 9.69 10.43 -13.91
CA ALA A 313 8.84 11.45 -13.29
C ALA A 313 8.01 12.27 -14.28
N GLU A 314 8.36 12.32 -15.57
CA GLU A 314 7.60 13.05 -16.59
C GLU A 314 7.00 12.05 -17.59
N PRO A 315 5.70 11.73 -17.47
CA PRO A 315 5.09 10.72 -18.32
C PRO A 315 5.09 11.15 -19.79
N CYS A 316 5.36 10.20 -20.69
CA CYS A 316 5.27 10.40 -22.14
C CYS A 316 3.85 10.70 -22.60
N ARG A 317 2.84 10.22 -21.86
CA ARG A 317 1.43 10.51 -22.09
C ARG A 317 0.79 11.04 -20.82
N THR A 318 0.15 12.20 -20.94
CA THR A 318 -0.71 12.77 -19.92
C THR A 318 -2.17 12.54 -20.30
N PHE A 319 -3.05 12.56 -19.30
CA PHE A 319 -4.49 12.49 -19.48
C PHE A 319 -5.14 13.73 -18.87
N ASP A 320 -6.12 14.29 -19.56
CA ASP A 320 -6.96 15.34 -18.98
C ASP A 320 -7.99 14.76 -17.99
N GLU A 321 -8.66 15.62 -17.22
CA GLU A 321 -9.66 15.19 -16.23
C GLU A 321 -10.79 14.36 -16.86
N LYS A 322 -11.17 14.68 -18.09
CA LYS A 322 -12.24 13.96 -18.79
C LYS A 322 -11.81 12.55 -19.18
N GLU A 323 -10.59 12.38 -19.68
CA GLU A 323 -10.01 11.06 -19.96
C GLU A 323 -9.87 10.22 -18.69
N ILE A 324 -9.43 10.84 -17.58
CA ILE A 324 -9.31 10.20 -16.26
C ILE A 324 -10.68 9.72 -15.77
N ASP A 325 -11.70 10.59 -15.83
CA ASP A 325 -13.08 10.27 -15.44
C ASP A 325 -13.69 9.17 -16.33
N GLN A 326 -13.42 9.20 -17.64
CA GLN A 326 -13.88 8.18 -18.59
C GLN A 326 -13.26 6.80 -18.31
N MET A 327 -12.02 6.77 -17.85
CA MET A 327 -11.35 5.55 -17.41
C MET A 327 -11.77 5.13 -15.99
N GLY A 328 -12.49 5.99 -15.26
CA GLY A 328 -12.92 5.74 -13.89
C GLY A 328 -11.75 5.61 -12.91
N LEU A 329 -10.66 6.34 -13.15
CA LEU A 329 -9.49 6.32 -12.27
C LEU A 329 -9.79 7.14 -11.01
N ARG A 330 -9.38 6.62 -9.85
CA ARG A 330 -9.70 7.15 -8.51
C ARG A 330 -8.47 7.66 -7.77
N TYR A 331 -7.27 7.24 -8.19
CA TYR A 331 -6.00 7.59 -7.56
C TYR A 331 -5.01 8.20 -8.56
N TYR A 332 -4.85 7.59 -9.72
CA TYR A 332 -3.88 8.02 -10.71
C TYR A 332 -4.31 9.31 -11.40
N THR A 333 -3.41 10.28 -11.39
CA THR A 333 -3.44 11.47 -12.23
C THR A 333 -2.00 11.76 -12.67
N THR A 334 -1.83 12.65 -13.66
CA THR A 334 -0.49 13.08 -14.09
C THR A 334 0.32 13.69 -12.93
N ASP A 335 -0.33 14.41 -12.01
CA ASP A 335 0.37 15.02 -10.87
C ASP A 335 0.71 14.01 -9.78
N VAL A 336 -0.17 13.03 -9.54
CA VAL A 336 0.13 11.91 -8.65
C VAL A 336 1.28 11.06 -9.22
N HIS A 337 1.32 10.84 -10.54
CA HIS A 337 2.44 10.18 -11.22
C HIS A 337 3.77 10.91 -10.92
N ARG A 338 3.84 12.23 -11.14
CA ARG A 338 5.03 13.04 -10.82
C ARG A 338 5.43 12.91 -9.36
N ALA A 339 4.45 13.01 -8.46
CA ALA A 339 4.65 12.95 -7.02
C ALA A 339 5.15 11.57 -6.54
N ALA A 340 4.76 10.48 -7.21
CA ALA A 340 5.14 9.12 -6.85
C ALA A 340 6.68 8.90 -6.82
N PHE A 341 7.44 9.69 -7.58
CA PHE A 341 8.91 9.63 -7.61
C PHE A 341 9.61 10.59 -6.63
N THR A 342 8.85 11.35 -5.84
CA THR A 342 9.39 12.29 -4.86
C THR A 342 9.51 11.61 -3.50
N LEU A 343 10.69 11.06 -3.22
CA LEU A 343 10.93 10.32 -1.99
C LEU A 343 11.25 11.23 -0.79
N PRO A 344 10.91 10.82 0.45
CA PRO A 344 11.44 11.44 1.65
C PRO A 344 12.97 11.47 1.65
N ARG A 345 13.57 12.53 2.22
CA ARG A 345 15.03 12.75 2.14
C ARG A 345 15.85 11.57 2.63
N PHE A 346 15.43 10.90 3.72
CA PHE A 346 16.18 9.76 4.26
C PHE A 346 16.14 8.56 3.31
N ALA A 347 14.99 8.30 2.66
CA ALA A 347 14.83 7.22 1.69
C ALA A 347 15.63 7.52 0.42
N ALA A 348 15.54 8.74 -0.10
CA ALA A 348 16.35 9.17 -1.25
C ALA A 348 17.85 8.95 -1.00
N LYS A 349 18.34 9.33 0.19
CA LYS A 349 19.72 9.10 0.60
C LYS A 349 20.05 7.61 0.67
N ALA A 350 19.19 6.79 1.29
CA ALA A 350 19.46 5.36 1.42
C ALA A 350 19.51 4.61 0.07
N LEU A 351 18.70 5.03 -0.91
CA LEU A 351 18.52 4.32 -2.19
C LEU A 351 19.44 4.83 -3.33
N TYR A 352 19.91 6.07 -3.27
CA TYR A 352 20.64 6.72 -4.37
C TYR A 352 21.99 7.35 -3.99
N GLU A 353 22.30 7.50 -2.70
CA GLU A 353 23.60 7.98 -2.20
C GLU A 353 24.35 6.82 -1.52
#